data_AF-A0A098GDZ1-F1
#
_entry.id   AF-A0A098GDZ1-F1
#
_cell.length_a   1.000
_cell.length_b   1.000
_cell.length_c   1.000
_cell.angle_alpha   90.00
_cell.angle_beta   90.00
_cell.angle_gamma   90.00
#
_symmetry.space_group_name_H-M   'P 1'
#
loop_
_entity.id
_entity.type
_entity.pdbx_description
1 polymer ?
#
loop_
_entity_poly.entity_id
_entity_poly.type
_entity_poly.pdbx_seq_one_letter_code
_entity_poly.pdbx_strand_id
1 'polypeptide(L)'
;MMKSNSNQIPYNLNEIKRRAKQSIDRGAITEDYPLDLKLACMHLNAALATEIMCVLRYRHHQVIATGIDSPQVAAEFAEHATEEQQHMMMIAERINQLGGNPDFNPGTVLERTATEYGKGADLLQLIEEDLVAERVAIMVYRELIQWFGSSDPTTRRLLEAILEDEEEHADDLSELLKSRTNA
;
A
#
# COMPACT_ATOMS: atom_id res chain seq x y z
N MET A 1 -35.08 39.41 -22.04
CA MET A 1 -35.28 38.99 -20.63
C MET A 1 -34.41 37.78 -20.36
N MET A 2 -33.21 37.98 -19.80
CA MET A 2 -32.38 36.89 -19.29
C MET A 2 -32.96 36.43 -17.96
N LYS A 3 -33.55 35.22 -17.91
CA LYS A 3 -33.89 34.58 -16.64
C LYS A 3 -32.61 33.97 -16.07
N SER A 4 -32.19 34.51 -14.94
CA SER A 4 -31.17 33.93 -14.07
C SER A 4 -31.54 32.48 -13.74
N ASN A 5 -30.76 31.53 -14.24
CA ASN A 5 -30.82 30.13 -13.83
C ASN A 5 -30.15 30.07 -12.46
N SER A 6 -30.97 30.10 -11.41
CA SER A 6 -30.55 29.86 -10.03
C SER A 6 -29.72 28.57 -9.96
N ASN A 7 -28.45 28.70 -9.54
CA ASN A 7 -27.51 27.61 -9.23
C ASN A 7 -28.22 26.46 -8.49
N GLN A 8 -28.54 25.37 -9.18
CA GLN A 8 -28.97 24.14 -8.54
C GLN A 8 -27.73 23.42 -8.00
N ILE A 9 -27.65 23.33 -6.68
CA ILE A 9 -26.64 22.55 -5.97
C ILE A 9 -26.89 21.06 -6.29
N PRO A 10 -25.86 20.25 -6.60
CA PRO A 10 -26.02 18.90 -7.14
C PRO A 10 -26.49 17.84 -6.11
N TYR A 11 -27.00 18.26 -4.94
CA TYR A 11 -27.38 17.38 -3.85
C TYR A 11 -28.54 17.93 -3.02
N ASN A 12 -29.26 17.03 -2.33
CA ASN A 12 -30.29 17.39 -1.36
C ASN A 12 -29.72 17.41 0.06
N LEU A 13 -29.45 18.61 0.58
CA LEU A 13 -28.82 18.79 1.89
C LEU A 13 -29.65 18.25 3.06
N ASN A 14 -30.99 18.37 3.00
CA ASN A 14 -31.85 17.90 4.08
C ASN A 14 -31.84 16.37 4.17
N GLU A 15 -31.85 15.70 3.02
CA GLU A 15 -31.75 14.25 2.94
C GLU A 15 -30.37 13.75 3.42
N ILE A 16 -29.28 14.39 3.00
CA ILE A 16 -27.93 14.07 3.47
C ILE A 16 -27.84 14.20 5.00
N LYS A 17 -28.32 15.31 5.57
CA LYS A 17 -28.35 15.51 7.03
C LYS A 17 -29.19 14.45 7.75
N ARG A 18 -30.28 14.00 7.14
CA ARG A 18 -31.13 12.94 7.70
C ARG A 18 -30.40 11.60 7.72
N ARG A 19 -29.79 11.19 6.60
CA ARG A 19 -29.01 9.94 6.50
C ARG A 19 -27.80 9.95 7.43
N ALA A 20 -27.04 11.04 7.46
CA ALA A 20 -25.88 11.19 8.35
C ALA A 20 -26.23 10.98 9.84
N LYS A 21 -27.42 11.41 10.28
CA LYS A 21 -27.89 11.17 11.65
C LYS A 21 -28.28 9.72 11.93
N GLN A 22 -28.66 8.95 10.91
CA GLN A 22 -29.07 7.56 11.06
C GLN A 22 -27.88 6.59 11.12
N SER A 23 -26.72 7.00 10.61
CA SER A 23 -25.51 6.17 10.52
C SER A 23 -24.41 6.57 11.51
N ILE A 24 -24.73 7.27 12.61
CA ILE A 24 -23.72 7.82 13.54
C ILE A 24 -22.83 6.75 14.17
N ASP A 25 -23.36 5.54 14.36
CA ASP A 25 -22.64 4.43 14.97
C ASP A 25 -21.63 3.75 14.01
N ARG A 26 -21.58 4.16 12.73
CA ARG A 26 -20.69 3.58 11.70
C ARG A 26 -19.40 4.39 11.48
N GLY A 27 -19.08 5.32 12.36
CA GLY A 27 -17.87 6.15 12.26
C GLY A 27 -17.86 7.00 11.00
N ALA A 28 -16.76 6.96 10.23
CA ALA A 28 -16.58 7.74 9.01
C ALA A 28 -17.36 7.20 7.79
N ILE A 29 -17.96 6.01 7.90
CA ILE A 29 -18.66 5.36 6.80
C ILE A 29 -20.09 5.90 6.70
N THR A 30 -20.43 6.40 5.51
CA THR A 30 -21.78 6.86 5.19
C THR A 30 -22.55 5.79 4.41
N GLU A 31 -23.89 5.86 4.44
CA GLU A 31 -24.76 4.89 3.76
C GLU A 31 -24.59 4.83 2.24
N ASP A 32 -24.02 5.89 1.65
CA ASP A 32 -23.76 6.02 0.21
C ASP A 32 -22.35 5.57 -0.22
N TYR A 33 -21.58 4.92 0.66
CA TYR A 33 -20.32 4.31 0.27
C TYR A 33 -20.55 3.28 -0.87
N PRO A 34 -19.89 3.43 -2.03
CA PRO A 34 -20.34 2.76 -3.26
C PRO A 34 -19.77 1.35 -3.47
N LEU A 35 -18.80 0.91 -2.66
CA LEU A 35 -18.16 -0.40 -2.77
C LEU A 35 -18.64 -1.35 -1.68
N ASP A 36 -18.46 -2.65 -1.91
CA ASP A 36 -18.61 -3.66 -0.86
C ASP A 36 -17.46 -3.50 0.15
N LEU A 37 -17.78 -3.04 1.36
CA LEU A 37 -16.82 -2.82 2.45
C LEU A 37 -16.05 -4.08 2.82
N LYS A 38 -16.68 -5.27 2.73
CA LYS A 38 -16.01 -6.53 3.04
C LYS A 38 -14.94 -6.84 1.99
N LEU A 39 -15.26 -6.63 0.71
CA LEU A 39 -14.28 -6.80 -0.36
C LEU A 39 -13.17 -5.74 -0.30
N ALA A 40 -13.52 -4.47 -0.06
CA ALA A 40 -12.55 -3.38 0.11
C ALA A 40 -11.55 -3.68 1.24
N CYS A 41 -12.05 -4.05 2.42
CA CYS A 41 -11.22 -4.43 3.55
C CYS A 41 -10.42 -5.72 3.30
N MET A 42 -10.95 -6.68 2.53
CA MET A 42 -10.22 -7.89 2.15
C MET A 42 -9.02 -7.55 1.24
N HIS A 43 -9.22 -6.72 0.21
CA HIS A 43 -8.15 -6.28 -0.68
C HIS A 43 -7.07 -5.49 0.07
N LEU A 44 -7.47 -4.57 0.94
CA LEU A 44 -6.50 -3.82 1.76
C LEU A 44 -5.79 -4.72 2.77
N ASN A 45 -6.43 -5.75 3.32
CA ASN A 45 -5.74 -6.70 4.18
C ASN A 45 -4.73 -7.59 3.42
N ALA A 46 -4.92 -7.83 2.12
CA ALA A 46 -3.92 -8.49 1.30
C ALA A 46 -2.71 -7.56 1.03
N ALA A 47 -2.97 -6.28 0.73
CA ALA A 47 -1.92 -5.27 0.62
C ALA A 47 -1.15 -5.11 1.95
N LEU A 48 -1.86 -4.98 3.08
CA LEU A 48 -1.26 -4.93 4.42
C LEU A 48 -0.34 -6.13 4.72
N ALA A 49 -0.76 -7.33 4.34
CA ALA A 49 0.09 -8.52 4.51
C ALA A 49 1.36 -8.46 3.65
N THR A 50 1.26 -7.88 2.45
CA THR A 50 2.39 -7.64 1.56
C THR A 50 3.38 -6.68 2.21
N GLU A 51 2.90 -5.55 2.74
CA GLU A 51 3.74 -4.58 3.46
C GLU A 51 4.41 -5.16 4.71
N ILE A 52 3.68 -5.95 5.50
CA ILE A 52 4.28 -6.66 6.64
C ILE A 52 5.41 -7.59 6.16
N MET A 53 5.21 -8.29 5.06
CA MET A 53 6.25 -9.16 4.49
C MET A 53 7.45 -8.36 4.00
N CYS A 54 7.24 -7.24 3.30
CA CYS A 54 8.30 -6.36 2.81
C CYS A 54 9.13 -5.77 3.97
N VAL A 55 8.50 -5.24 5.02
CA VAL A 55 9.20 -4.76 6.22
C VAL A 55 10.10 -5.86 6.80
N LEU A 56 9.57 -7.08 6.95
CA LEU A 56 10.34 -8.18 7.51
C LEU A 56 11.49 -8.62 6.60
N ARG A 57 11.29 -8.65 5.29
CA ARG A 57 12.32 -8.98 4.29
C ARG A 57 13.42 -7.93 4.25
N TYR A 58 13.09 -6.66 4.09
CA TYR A 58 14.09 -5.59 4.08
C TYR A 58 14.88 -5.50 5.40
N ARG A 59 14.22 -5.63 6.56
CA ARG A 59 14.94 -5.66 7.85
C ARG A 59 15.87 -6.87 7.95
N HIS A 60 15.47 -8.02 7.40
CA HIS A 60 16.34 -9.18 7.32
C HIS A 60 17.55 -8.88 6.43
N HIS A 61 17.31 -8.44 5.20
CA HIS A 61 18.34 -8.14 4.20
C HIS A 61 19.31 -7.06 4.68
N GLN A 62 18.80 -6.00 5.31
CA GLN A 62 19.58 -4.96 5.99
C GLN A 62 20.62 -5.55 6.94
N VAL A 63 20.21 -6.53 7.75
CA VAL A 63 21.06 -7.12 8.79
C VAL A 63 22.08 -8.11 8.22
N ILE A 64 21.69 -8.88 7.19
CA ILE A 64 22.55 -9.93 6.63
C ILE A 64 23.40 -9.46 5.45
N ALA A 65 23.21 -8.22 4.98
CA ALA A 65 24.04 -7.62 3.94
C ALA A 65 25.50 -7.55 4.39
N THR A 66 26.36 -8.33 3.73
CA THR A 66 27.80 -8.41 3.99
C THR A 66 28.59 -8.30 2.68
N GLY A 67 29.83 -7.81 2.76
CA GLY A 67 30.70 -7.57 1.60
C GLY A 67 31.31 -6.17 1.61
N ILE A 68 32.18 -5.87 0.64
CA ILE A 68 32.90 -4.58 0.56
C ILE A 68 31.92 -3.41 0.37
N ASP A 69 30.89 -3.62 -0.43
CA ASP A 69 29.87 -2.61 -0.77
C ASP A 69 28.62 -2.71 0.12
N SER A 70 28.63 -3.54 1.15
CA SER A 70 27.45 -3.77 1.99
C SER A 70 26.97 -2.53 2.76
N PRO A 71 27.82 -1.56 3.16
CA PRO A 71 27.33 -0.40 3.91
C PRO A 71 26.31 0.45 3.15
N GLN A 72 26.47 0.62 1.83
CA GLN A 72 25.53 1.39 1.01
C GLN A 72 24.22 0.62 0.84
N VAL A 73 24.30 -0.65 0.44
CA VAL A 73 23.09 -1.48 0.23
C VAL A 73 22.31 -1.69 1.53
N ALA A 74 23.00 -1.86 2.66
CA ALA A 74 22.34 -1.98 3.96
C ALA A 74 21.67 -0.66 4.38
N ALA A 75 22.19 0.50 3.95
CA ALA A 75 21.53 1.77 4.19
C ALA A 75 20.23 1.87 3.36
N GLU A 76 20.29 1.51 2.09
CA GLU A 76 19.13 1.44 1.19
C GLU A 76 18.03 0.53 1.77
N PHE A 77 18.37 -0.70 2.14
CA PHE A 77 17.42 -1.63 2.75
C PHE A 77 16.84 -1.11 4.07
N ALA A 78 17.58 -0.28 4.82
CA ALA A 78 17.08 0.32 6.05
C ALA A 78 16.07 1.44 5.80
N GLU A 79 16.28 2.20 4.72
CA GLU A 79 15.40 3.28 4.23
C GLU A 79 14.08 2.68 3.74
N HIS A 80 14.13 1.76 2.79
CA HIS A 80 12.94 1.07 2.28
C HIS A 80 12.18 0.37 3.42
N ALA A 81 12.86 -0.34 4.33
CA ALA A 81 12.18 -0.94 5.48
C ALA A 81 11.42 0.06 6.38
N THR A 82 11.79 1.33 6.35
CA THR A 82 11.13 2.41 7.08
C THR A 82 9.94 2.97 6.31
N GLU A 83 10.04 3.10 4.98
CA GLU A 83 8.94 3.48 4.08
C GLU A 83 7.86 2.41 4.03
N GLU A 84 8.23 1.14 3.90
CA GLU A 84 7.31 -0.01 3.93
C GLU A 84 6.55 -0.09 5.26
N GLN A 85 7.18 0.32 6.36
CA GLN A 85 6.50 0.43 7.64
C GLN A 85 5.46 1.56 7.64
N GLN A 86 5.71 2.66 6.93
CA GLN A 86 4.74 3.74 6.75
C GLN A 86 3.58 3.28 5.86
N HIS A 87 3.84 2.59 4.75
CA HIS A 87 2.84 1.97 3.87
C HIS A 87 1.91 1.04 4.65
N MET A 88 2.50 0.12 5.42
CA MET A 88 1.80 -0.79 6.31
C MET A 88 0.82 -0.05 7.23
N MET A 89 1.27 1.04 7.87
CA MET A 89 0.43 1.81 8.80
C MET A 89 -0.66 2.60 8.08
N MET A 90 -0.36 3.20 6.93
CA MET A 90 -1.35 3.90 6.10
C MET A 90 -2.50 2.98 5.71
N ILE A 91 -2.18 1.77 5.24
CA ILE A 91 -3.18 0.76 4.86
C ILE A 91 -3.99 0.30 6.08
N ALA A 92 -3.32 0.00 7.20
CA ALA A 92 -3.99 -0.43 8.42
C ALA A 92 -4.99 0.60 8.94
N GLU A 93 -4.60 1.88 8.97
CA GLU A 93 -5.49 2.98 9.35
C GLU A 93 -6.66 3.09 8.39
N ARG A 94 -6.42 2.91 7.08
CA ARG A 94 -7.49 2.95 6.08
C ARG A 94 -8.50 1.82 6.25
N ILE A 95 -8.05 0.60 6.56
CA ILE A 95 -8.94 -0.53 6.87
C ILE A 95 -9.85 -0.19 8.06
N ASN A 96 -9.27 0.37 9.13
CA ASN A 96 -10.03 0.77 10.32
C ASN A 96 -11.05 1.89 10.01
N GLN A 97 -10.69 2.87 9.18
CA GLN A 97 -11.62 3.91 8.71
C GLN A 97 -12.80 3.35 7.91
N LEU A 98 -12.58 2.25 7.18
CA LEU A 98 -13.61 1.48 6.46
C LEU A 98 -14.34 0.47 7.37
N GLY A 99 -14.12 0.52 8.69
CA GLY A 99 -14.80 -0.33 9.66
C GLY A 99 -14.35 -1.79 9.64
N GLY A 100 -13.25 -2.08 8.94
CA GLY A 100 -12.60 -3.38 8.97
C GLY A 100 -11.66 -3.54 10.16
N ASN A 101 -11.18 -4.77 10.36
CA ASN A 101 -10.11 -5.06 11.31
C ASN A 101 -8.80 -5.26 10.54
N PRO A 102 -7.78 -4.41 10.71
CA PRO A 102 -6.48 -4.63 10.09
C PRO A 102 -5.80 -5.85 10.71
N ASP A 103 -5.49 -6.85 9.89
CA ASP A 103 -4.94 -8.12 10.35
C ASP A 103 -3.41 -8.12 10.33
N PHE A 104 -2.83 -7.85 11.50
CA PHE A 104 -1.38 -7.93 11.79
C PHE A 104 -0.93 -9.33 12.26
N ASN A 105 -1.80 -10.34 12.26
CA ASN A 105 -1.45 -11.65 12.78
C ASN A 105 -0.36 -12.31 11.92
N PRO A 106 0.87 -12.54 12.44
CA PRO A 106 1.95 -13.12 11.64
C PRO A 106 1.62 -14.53 11.16
N GLY A 107 0.73 -15.26 11.85
CA GLY A 107 0.29 -16.59 11.45
C GLY A 107 -0.54 -16.64 10.16
N THR A 108 -1.08 -15.51 9.69
CA THR A 108 -1.94 -15.45 8.50
C THR A 108 -1.34 -14.60 7.38
N VAL A 109 -0.16 -14.02 7.56
CA VAL A 109 0.48 -13.15 6.56
C VAL A 109 0.78 -13.93 5.27
N LEU A 110 1.33 -15.14 5.38
CA LEU A 110 1.69 -15.97 4.23
C LEU A 110 0.49 -16.37 3.34
N GLU A 111 -0.72 -16.37 3.89
CA GLU A 111 -1.93 -16.71 3.14
C GLU A 111 -2.45 -15.52 2.30
N ARG A 112 -1.93 -14.32 2.56
CA ARG A 112 -2.48 -13.06 2.05
C ARG A 112 -1.49 -12.19 1.27
N THR A 113 -0.20 -12.28 1.61
CA THR A 113 0.87 -11.52 0.94
C THR A 113 0.99 -11.89 -0.53
N ALA A 114 1.31 -10.90 -1.37
CA ALA A 114 1.67 -11.13 -2.77
C ALA A 114 3.16 -11.45 -2.96
N THR A 115 4.01 -11.10 -1.98
CA THR A 115 5.47 -11.23 -2.05
C THR A 115 6.00 -12.30 -1.10
N GLU A 116 7.20 -12.78 -1.37
CA GLU A 116 7.88 -13.81 -0.58
C GLU A 116 8.80 -13.20 0.49
N TYR A 117 9.14 -13.99 1.51
CA TYR A 117 10.10 -13.59 2.55
C TYR A 117 11.55 -13.50 2.04
N GLY A 118 11.90 -14.24 0.98
CA GLY A 118 13.27 -14.35 0.49
C GLY A 118 14.05 -15.50 1.12
N LYS A 119 15.15 -15.89 0.46
CA LYS A 119 16.10 -16.93 0.90
C LYS A 119 17.54 -16.61 0.50
N GLY A 120 17.79 -15.42 -0.02
CA GLY A 120 19.08 -14.98 -0.53
C GLY A 120 20.16 -15.07 0.56
N ALA A 121 21.37 -15.46 0.15
CA ALA A 121 22.50 -15.63 1.06
C ALA A 121 23.70 -14.74 0.73
N ASP A 122 23.71 -14.11 -0.45
CA ASP A 122 24.71 -13.16 -0.87
C ASP A 122 24.06 -11.86 -1.35
N LEU A 123 24.84 -10.78 -1.35
CA LEU A 123 24.34 -9.43 -1.56
C LEU A 123 23.64 -9.25 -2.92
N LEU A 124 24.04 -10.01 -3.94
CA LEU A 124 23.40 -9.93 -5.26
C LEU A 124 22.00 -10.56 -5.21
N GLN A 125 21.87 -11.73 -4.58
CA GLN A 125 20.59 -12.40 -4.40
C GLN A 125 19.61 -11.55 -3.58
N LEU A 126 20.08 -10.86 -2.53
CA LEU A 126 19.21 -10.00 -1.71
C LEU A 126 18.59 -8.87 -2.56
N ILE A 127 19.42 -8.18 -3.36
CA ILE A 127 18.95 -7.10 -4.25
C ILE A 127 17.99 -7.64 -5.30
N GLU A 128 18.28 -8.81 -5.89
CA GLU A 128 17.39 -9.44 -6.87
C GLU A 128 16.04 -9.83 -6.26
N GLU A 129 16.03 -10.38 -5.05
CA GLU A 129 14.81 -10.75 -4.33
C GLU A 129 13.94 -9.53 -4.01
N ASP A 130 14.54 -8.46 -3.49
CA ASP A 130 13.81 -7.21 -3.23
C ASP A 130 13.29 -6.59 -4.52
N LEU A 131 14.09 -6.50 -5.58
CA LEU A 131 13.66 -5.94 -6.85
C LEU A 131 12.50 -6.73 -7.47
N VAL A 132 12.52 -8.06 -7.35
CA VAL A 132 11.39 -8.89 -7.80
C VAL A 132 10.14 -8.61 -6.97
N ALA A 133 10.29 -8.47 -5.66
CA ALA A 133 9.18 -8.16 -4.77
C ALA A 133 8.56 -6.79 -5.08
N GLU A 134 9.37 -5.74 -5.29
CA GLU A 134 8.87 -4.41 -5.66
C GLU A 134 8.08 -4.44 -6.97
N ARG A 135 8.58 -5.16 -7.96
CA ARG A 135 7.87 -5.30 -9.23
C ARG A 135 6.53 -6.01 -9.08
N VAL A 136 6.43 -6.97 -8.16
CA VAL A 136 5.15 -7.61 -7.82
C VAL A 136 4.23 -6.62 -7.11
N ALA A 137 4.73 -5.87 -6.11
CA ALA A 137 3.97 -4.84 -5.39
C ALA A 137 3.41 -3.79 -6.35
N ILE A 138 4.23 -3.22 -7.24
CA ILE A 138 3.84 -2.27 -8.29
C ILE A 138 2.67 -2.80 -9.13
N MET A 139 2.75 -4.06 -9.60
CA MET A 139 1.69 -4.65 -10.41
C MET A 139 0.40 -4.82 -9.60
N VAL A 140 0.49 -5.25 -8.34
CA VAL A 140 -0.66 -5.39 -7.44
C VAL A 140 -1.30 -4.03 -7.15
N TYR A 141 -0.51 -3.01 -6.84
CA TYR A 141 -1.01 -1.67 -6.55
C TYR A 141 -1.74 -1.06 -7.74
N ARG A 142 -1.24 -1.23 -8.97
CA ARG A 142 -1.94 -0.79 -10.19
C ARG A 142 -3.33 -1.43 -10.33
N GLU A 143 -3.46 -2.72 -10.06
CA GLU A 143 -4.75 -3.42 -10.08
C GLU A 143 -5.69 -2.91 -8.98
N LEU A 144 -5.18 -2.68 -7.76
CA LEU A 144 -5.98 -2.15 -6.66
C LEU A 144 -6.44 -0.70 -6.92
N ILE A 145 -5.56 0.15 -7.45
CA ILE A 145 -5.86 1.53 -7.85
C ILE A 145 -7.00 1.53 -8.88
N GLN A 146 -6.94 0.64 -9.87
CA GLN A 146 -8.01 0.49 -10.85
C GLN A 146 -9.33 0.03 -10.20
N TRP A 147 -9.27 -0.94 -9.27
CA TRP A 147 -10.43 -1.50 -8.61
C TRP A 147 -11.16 -0.47 -7.73
N PHE A 148 -10.43 0.26 -6.89
CA PHE A 148 -11.01 1.33 -6.06
C PHE A 148 -11.47 2.52 -6.90
N GLY A 149 -10.66 2.93 -7.88
CA GLY A 149 -11.02 3.86 -8.94
C GLY A 149 -11.73 5.14 -8.46
N SER A 150 -12.76 5.56 -9.20
CA SER A 150 -13.59 6.71 -8.82
C SER A 150 -14.57 6.42 -7.68
N SER A 151 -14.76 5.15 -7.33
CA SER A 151 -15.69 4.72 -6.29
C SER A 151 -15.14 4.97 -4.89
N ASP A 152 -13.83 4.86 -4.69
CA ASP A 152 -13.16 5.26 -3.46
C ASP A 152 -11.89 6.08 -3.75
N PRO A 153 -12.03 7.38 -4.04
CA PRO A 153 -10.89 8.23 -4.39
C PRO A 153 -9.94 8.47 -3.20
N THR A 154 -10.36 8.20 -1.96
CA THR A 154 -9.47 8.31 -0.80
C THR A 154 -8.54 7.12 -0.73
N THR A 155 -9.07 5.90 -0.84
CA THR A 155 -8.23 4.70 -0.91
C THR A 155 -7.36 4.72 -2.16
N ARG A 156 -7.90 5.10 -3.31
CA ARG A 156 -7.13 5.20 -4.56
C ARG A 156 -5.89 6.09 -4.41
N ARG A 157 -6.05 7.31 -3.88
CA ARG A 157 -4.92 8.25 -3.69
C ARG A 157 -3.89 7.75 -2.69
N LEU A 158 -4.34 7.04 -1.65
CA LEU A 158 -3.42 6.40 -0.70
C LEU A 158 -2.56 5.36 -1.41
N LEU A 159 -3.17 4.50 -2.23
CA LEU A 159 -2.45 3.48 -2.99
C LEU A 159 -1.58 4.07 -4.11
N GLU A 160 -2.01 5.18 -4.73
CA GLU A 160 -1.20 5.94 -5.71
C GLU A 160 0.08 6.48 -5.07
N ALA A 161 0.03 6.94 -3.81
CA ALA A 161 1.23 7.40 -3.09
C ALA A 161 2.18 6.22 -2.79
N ILE A 162 1.66 5.10 -2.29
CA ILE A 162 2.49 3.90 -2.05
C ILE A 162 3.11 3.42 -3.37
N LEU A 163 2.35 3.39 -4.46
CA LEU A 163 2.87 3.01 -5.78
C LEU A 163 4.03 3.90 -6.25
N GLU A 164 4.00 5.21 -5.95
CA GLU A 164 5.09 6.13 -6.28
C GLU A 164 6.37 5.70 -5.56
N ASP A 165 6.28 5.43 -4.26
CA ASP A 165 7.41 4.97 -3.44
C ASP A 165 7.92 3.60 -3.93
N GLU A 166 7.05 2.64 -4.27
CA GLU A 166 7.52 1.33 -4.79
C GLU A 166 8.21 1.43 -6.17
N GLU A 167 7.78 2.38 -7.00
CA GLU A 167 8.43 2.64 -8.30
C GLU A 167 9.82 3.25 -8.11
N GLU A 168 10.02 4.07 -7.09
CA GLU A 168 11.33 4.60 -6.65
C GLU A 168 12.21 3.47 -6.10
N HIS A 169 11.72 2.68 -5.14
CA HIS A 169 12.44 1.53 -4.58
C HIS A 169 12.96 0.58 -5.67
N ALA A 170 12.11 0.28 -6.66
CA ALA A 170 12.48 -0.59 -7.77
C ALA A 170 13.57 0.03 -8.67
N ASP A 171 13.61 1.35 -8.85
CA ASP A 171 14.66 2.01 -9.62
C ASP A 171 16.00 1.96 -8.87
N ASP A 172 16.02 2.30 -7.59
CA ASP A 172 17.21 2.27 -6.73
C ASP A 172 17.86 0.88 -6.69
N LEU A 173 17.05 -0.16 -6.48
CA LEU A 173 17.52 -1.56 -6.52
C LEU A 173 18.06 -1.96 -7.89
N SER A 174 17.43 -1.48 -8.97
CA SER A 174 17.88 -1.70 -10.34
C SER A 174 19.24 -1.02 -10.61
N GLU A 175 19.48 0.16 -10.06
CA GLU A 175 20.77 0.84 -10.13
C GLU A 175 21.86 0.09 -9.35
N LEU A 176 21.55 -0.35 -8.13
CA LEU A 176 22.44 -1.19 -7.32
C LEU A 176 22.80 -2.49 -8.06
N LEU A 177 21.86 -3.11 -8.75
CA LEU A 177 22.11 -4.33 -9.52
C LEU A 177 23.01 -4.09 -10.75
N LYS A 178 22.79 -2.99 -11.48
CA LYS A 178 23.60 -2.62 -12.65
C LYS A 178 25.04 -2.26 -12.26
N SER A 179 25.23 -1.52 -11.17
CA SER A 179 26.56 -1.12 -10.70
C SER A 179 27.44 -2.33 -10.35
N ARG A 180 26.84 -3.42 -9.86
CA ARG A 180 27.51 -4.68 -9.53
C ARG A 180 27.80 -5.59 -10.70
N THR A 181 26.97 -5.55 -11.75
CA THR A 181 27.17 -6.39 -12.95
C THR A 181 28.31 -5.83 -13.84
N ASN A 182 28.64 -4.54 -13.68
CA ASN A 182 29.66 -3.85 -14.45
C ASN A 182 31.02 -3.72 -13.71
N ALA A 183 31.13 -4.26 -12.49
CA ALA A 183 32.35 -4.28 -11.67
C ALA A 183 33.04 -5.65 -11.72
#